data_AF-A0A929VSA8-F1
#
_entry.id   AF-A0A929VSA8-F1
#
_cell.length_a   1.000
_cell.length_b   1.000
_cell.length_c   1.000
_cell.angle_alpha   90.00
_cell.angle_beta   90.00
_cell.angle_gamma   90.00
#
_symmetry.space_group_name_H-M   'P 1'
#
loop_
_entity.id
_entity.type
_entity.pdbx_description
1 polymer ?
#
loop_
_entity_poly.entity_id
_entity_poly.type
_entity_poly.pdbx_seq_one_letter_code
_entity_poly.pdbx_strand_id
1 'polypeptide(L)'
;MKRFRIMAIAVALMAAVVAEAQNIKECWITGTAVPGGVQKLESRPDGSFMYAGKLVAGEARITTSLQKGKTTKWLTPADTDASLVCNGIKYKLLADKPGAAWQVYFTEDLYRVFVDTQKSEVRGEIFRPWGELFIGGGTTEKGWDNKHMQPFIQSADDPCVWTWTGELRPHTEFKEPDAFKIEGQLKWGPKQLHPFKPHADVLETTQLQQGGADNKWQLSRPGRYRLTVNVFKLTMKAEFLGE
;
A
#
# COMPACT_ATOMS: atom_id res chain seq x y z
N MET A 1 26.28 -56.24 21.80
CA MET A 1 26.15 -54.76 21.89
C MET A 1 25.81 -54.18 20.53
N LYS A 2 24.56 -53.77 20.29
CA LYS A 2 24.16 -52.76 19.28
C LYS A 2 22.82 -52.19 19.74
N ARG A 3 22.84 -50.93 20.19
CA ARG A 3 21.68 -50.20 20.72
C ARG A 3 20.91 -49.60 19.55
N PHE A 4 19.66 -49.99 19.33
CA PHE A 4 18.76 -49.29 18.43
C PHE A 4 18.18 -48.07 19.16
N ARG A 5 18.49 -46.87 18.69
CA ARG A 5 17.83 -45.63 19.12
C ARG A 5 16.65 -45.38 18.18
N ILE A 6 15.43 -45.49 18.72
CA ILE A 6 14.22 -45.02 18.04
C ILE A 6 14.20 -43.50 18.21
N MET A 7 14.38 -42.77 17.11
CA MET A 7 14.29 -41.31 17.07
C MET A 7 12.87 -40.97 16.64
N ALA A 8 12.03 -40.57 17.61
CA ALA A 8 10.70 -40.07 17.32
C ALA A 8 10.82 -38.66 16.71
N ILE A 9 10.52 -38.54 15.42
CA ILE A 9 10.38 -37.25 14.73
C ILE A 9 8.98 -36.75 15.05
N ALA A 10 8.89 -35.77 15.95
CA ALA A 10 7.66 -35.02 16.18
C ALA A 10 7.44 -34.07 14.99
N VAL A 11 6.55 -34.44 14.08
CA VAL A 11 6.04 -33.54 13.03
C VAL A 11 5.08 -32.58 13.71
N ALA A 12 5.52 -31.36 14.00
CA ALA A 12 4.65 -30.29 14.44
C ALA A 12 3.83 -29.81 13.23
N LEU A 13 2.56 -30.23 13.14
CA LEU A 13 1.59 -29.59 12.25
C LEU A 13 1.38 -28.15 12.74
N MET A 14 2.02 -27.17 12.09
CA MET A 14 1.55 -25.79 12.18
C MET A 14 0.20 -25.71 11.47
N ALA A 15 -0.89 -25.74 12.24
CA ALA A 15 -2.19 -25.37 11.72
C ALA A 15 -2.13 -23.89 11.30
N ALA A 16 -2.16 -23.62 10.00
CA ALA A 16 -2.39 -22.27 9.51
C ALA A 16 -3.79 -21.86 9.96
N VAL A 17 -3.86 -20.95 10.93
CA VAL A 17 -5.11 -20.29 11.27
C VAL A 17 -5.49 -19.46 10.07
N VAL A 18 -6.44 -19.94 9.28
CA VAL A 18 -7.06 -19.14 8.23
C VAL A 18 -7.88 -18.09 8.97
N ALA A 19 -7.36 -16.87 9.03
CA ALA A 19 -8.11 -15.73 9.56
C ALA A 19 -9.35 -15.57 8.69
N GLU A 20 -10.53 -15.65 9.29
CA GLU A 20 -11.78 -15.39 8.60
C GLU A 20 -11.78 -13.92 8.16
N ALA A 21 -11.91 -13.67 6.85
CA ALA A 21 -11.89 -12.33 6.31
C ALA A 21 -13.02 -11.51 6.96
N GLN A 22 -12.64 -10.44 7.65
CA GLN A 22 -13.59 -9.50 8.22
C GLN A 22 -14.36 -8.89 7.05
N ASN A 23 -15.61 -9.29 6.84
CA ASN A 23 -16.46 -8.85 5.72
C ASN A 23 -16.81 -7.35 5.82
N ILE A 24 -15.79 -6.51 5.71
CA ILE A 24 -15.80 -5.05 5.77
C ILE A 24 -15.76 -4.56 4.33
N LYS A 25 -16.83 -3.88 3.91
CA LYS A 25 -16.96 -3.38 2.53
C LYS A 25 -16.58 -1.92 2.39
N GLU A 26 -16.73 -1.15 3.47
CA GLU A 26 -16.48 0.29 3.51
C GLU A 26 -15.95 0.68 4.89
N CYS A 27 -15.10 1.70 4.92
CA CYS A 27 -14.54 2.27 6.13
C CYS A 27 -14.53 3.80 6.07
N TRP A 28 -14.68 4.45 7.22
CA TRP A 28 -14.56 5.90 7.41
C TRP A 28 -13.66 6.18 8.60
N ILE A 29 -12.88 7.26 8.51
CA ILE A 29 -12.21 7.88 9.66
C ILE A 29 -13.06 9.05 10.14
N THR A 30 -13.32 9.13 11.44
CA THR A 30 -14.18 10.15 12.06
C THR A 30 -13.54 10.71 13.33
N GLY A 31 -14.03 11.85 13.82
CA GLY A 31 -13.61 12.42 15.09
C GLY A 31 -13.05 13.83 14.99
N THR A 32 -12.55 14.35 16.10
CA THR A 32 -12.05 15.74 16.20
C THR A 32 -10.76 15.97 15.41
N ALA A 33 -9.98 14.92 15.18
CA ALA A 33 -8.78 14.97 14.35
C ALA A 33 -9.07 15.06 12.84
N VAL A 34 -10.31 14.79 12.41
CA VAL A 34 -10.66 14.64 10.99
C VAL A 34 -11.30 15.92 10.46
N PRO A 35 -10.72 16.59 9.45
CA PRO A 35 -11.37 17.73 8.80
C PRO A 35 -12.78 17.38 8.28
N GLY A 36 -13.77 18.19 8.67
CA GLY A 36 -15.18 17.92 8.39
C GLY A 36 -15.81 16.83 9.27
N GLY A 37 -15.09 16.31 10.27
CA GLY A 37 -15.55 15.32 11.24
C GLY A 37 -15.63 13.88 10.72
N VAL A 38 -15.65 13.68 9.40
CA VAL A 38 -15.73 12.37 8.74
C VAL A 38 -15.12 12.41 7.36
N GLN A 39 -14.33 11.38 7.01
CA GLN A 39 -13.79 11.15 5.68
C GLN A 39 -13.87 9.66 5.35
N LYS A 40 -14.18 9.31 4.09
CA LYS A 40 -14.23 7.92 3.63
C LYS A 40 -12.80 7.43 3.33
N LEU A 41 -12.49 6.20 3.73
CA LEU A 41 -11.27 5.53 3.27
C LEU A 41 -11.52 4.93 1.88
N GLU A 42 -10.49 5.01 1.03
CA GLU A 42 -10.48 4.36 -0.28
C GLU A 42 -10.26 2.86 -0.12
N SER A 43 -11.12 2.04 -0.73
CA SER A 43 -10.92 0.59 -0.82
C SER A 43 -9.76 0.26 -1.76
N ARG A 44 -8.98 -0.76 -1.41
CA ARG A 44 -7.85 -1.25 -2.20
C ARG A 44 -8.14 -2.66 -2.75
N PRO A 45 -7.44 -3.10 -3.81
CA PRO A 45 -7.77 -4.33 -4.54
C PRO A 45 -7.54 -5.62 -3.73
N ASP A 46 -6.76 -5.55 -2.65
CA ASP A 46 -6.52 -6.63 -1.68
C ASP A 46 -7.57 -6.70 -0.55
N GLY A 47 -8.58 -5.82 -0.58
CA GLY A 47 -9.59 -5.70 0.47
C GLY A 47 -9.17 -4.87 1.69
N SER A 48 -7.99 -4.22 1.63
CA SER A 48 -7.57 -3.22 2.61
C SER A 48 -8.21 -1.85 2.31
N PHE A 49 -8.01 -0.90 3.22
CA PHE A 49 -8.47 0.47 3.05
C PHE A 49 -7.37 1.47 3.34
N MET A 50 -7.40 2.63 2.67
CA MET A 50 -6.43 3.70 2.86
C MET A 50 -7.11 5.07 2.96
N TYR A 51 -6.67 5.87 3.93
CA TYR A 51 -6.91 7.31 3.97
C TYR A 51 -5.60 8.03 3.62
N ALA A 52 -5.68 9.07 2.81
CA ALA A 52 -4.58 9.98 2.51
C ALA A 52 -5.07 11.42 2.58
N GLY A 53 -4.65 12.18 3.58
CA GLY A 53 -5.04 13.58 3.73
C GLY A 53 -4.60 14.21 5.04
N LYS A 54 -5.10 15.43 5.28
CA LYS A 54 -4.80 16.21 6.49
C LYS A 54 -5.51 15.62 7.70
N LEU A 55 -4.78 15.47 8.81
CA LEU A 55 -5.38 15.31 10.13
C LEU A 55 -4.85 16.41 11.05
N VAL A 56 -5.66 16.80 12.02
CA VAL A 56 -5.30 17.75 13.08
C VAL A 56 -5.14 17.01 14.40
N ALA A 57 -4.43 17.62 15.36
CA ALA A 57 -4.32 17.05 16.70
C ALA A 57 -5.71 16.81 17.32
N GLY A 58 -5.94 15.62 17.89
CA GLY A 58 -7.22 15.21 18.45
C GLY A 58 -7.44 13.70 18.41
N GLU A 59 -8.71 13.30 18.41
CA GLU A 59 -9.11 11.89 18.37
C GLU A 59 -9.63 11.50 16.99
N ALA A 60 -9.18 10.35 16.49
CA ALA A 60 -9.73 9.67 15.33
C ALA A 60 -10.36 8.32 15.72
N ARG A 61 -11.42 7.93 15.03
CA ARG A 61 -12.06 6.61 15.13
C ARG A 61 -12.27 6.06 13.73
N ILE A 62 -12.23 4.74 13.58
CA ILE A 62 -12.47 4.09 12.29
C ILE A 62 -13.73 3.22 12.40
N THR A 63 -14.68 3.42 11.48
CA THR A 63 -15.99 2.77 11.49
C THR A 63 -16.34 2.16 10.13
N THR A 64 -17.12 1.07 10.13
CA THR A 64 -17.59 0.38 8.92
C THR A 64 -18.94 0.87 8.40
N SER A 65 -19.57 1.83 9.07
CA SER A 65 -20.80 2.48 8.60
C SER A 65 -21.02 3.82 9.31
N LEU A 66 -21.76 4.72 8.66
CA LEU A 66 -22.26 5.96 9.26
C LEU A 66 -23.77 5.89 9.57
N GLN A 67 -24.46 4.84 9.13
CA GLN A 67 -25.92 4.75 9.22
C GLN A 67 -26.37 4.22 10.57
N LYS A 68 -27.20 5.02 11.28
CA LYS A 68 -27.95 4.53 12.45
C LYS A 68 -28.82 3.33 12.04
N GLY A 69 -28.74 2.23 12.78
CA GLY A 69 -29.55 1.03 12.58
C GLY A 69 -28.94 -0.07 11.69
N LYS A 70 -27.81 0.19 11.01
CA LYS A 70 -26.93 -0.89 10.53
C LYS A 70 -25.97 -1.27 11.63
N THR A 71 -25.63 -2.56 11.75
CA THR A 71 -24.59 -3.04 12.66
C THR A 71 -23.28 -2.34 12.33
N THR A 72 -22.98 -1.29 13.07
CA THR A 72 -21.84 -0.43 12.82
C THR A 72 -20.69 -1.01 13.61
N LYS A 73 -19.60 -1.40 12.94
CA LYS A 73 -18.43 -1.91 13.64
C LYS A 73 -17.35 -0.84 13.74
N TRP A 74 -16.75 -0.75 14.91
CA TRP A 74 -15.68 0.19 15.23
C TRP A 74 -14.36 -0.56 15.34
N LEU A 75 -13.38 -0.16 14.55
CA LEU A 75 -12.02 -0.69 14.58
C LEU A 75 -11.27 0.00 15.73
N THR A 76 -11.25 -0.69 16.86
CA THR A 76 -10.87 -0.13 18.16
C THR A 76 -9.52 -0.68 18.61
N PRO A 77 -8.51 0.16 18.91
CA PRO A 77 -7.26 -0.29 19.52
C PRO A 77 -7.50 -0.80 20.95
N ALA A 78 -6.56 -1.59 21.48
CA ALA A 78 -6.63 -2.06 22.87
C ALA A 78 -6.41 -0.92 23.88
N ASP A 79 -5.44 -0.05 23.59
CA ASP A 79 -4.98 1.01 24.50
C ASP A 79 -5.69 2.34 24.20
N THR A 80 -6.03 3.10 25.24
CA THR A 80 -6.77 4.38 25.13
C THR A 80 -5.94 5.53 24.56
N ASP A 81 -4.61 5.40 24.62
CA ASP A 81 -3.60 6.36 24.14
C ASP A 81 -2.88 5.86 22.88
N ALA A 82 -3.41 4.82 22.22
CA ALA A 82 -2.84 4.25 21.01
C ALA A 82 -2.66 5.32 19.93
N SER A 83 -1.41 5.58 19.55
CA SER A 83 -1.11 6.54 18.49
C SER A 83 -1.61 6.05 17.14
N LEU A 84 -2.23 6.94 16.37
CA LEU A 84 -2.54 6.66 14.97
C LEU A 84 -1.26 6.50 14.14
N VAL A 85 -0.20 7.25 14.47
CA VAL A 85 1.12 7.06 13.87
C VAL A 85 1.78 5.85 14.51
N CYS A 86 1.69 4.71 13.85
CA CYS A 86 2.11 3.42 14.38
C CYS A 86 2.52 2.48 13.25
N ASN A 87 3.33 1.47 13.57
CA ASN A 87 3.78 0.46 12.62
C ASN A 87 2.92 -0.82 12.68
N GLY A 88 1.59 -0.66 12.66
CA GLY A 88 0.64 -1.78 12.74
C GLY A 88 0.24 -2.12 14.17
N ILE A 89 -0.90 -1.60 14.62
CA ILE A 89 -1.54 -1.96 15.90
C ILE A 89 -2.78 -2.79 15.62
N LYS A 90 -2.94 -3.90 16.36
CA LYS A 90 -4.13 -4.75 16.29
C LYS A 90 -5.37 -4.01 16.77
N TYR A 91 -6.48 -4.17 16.07
CA TYR A 91 -7.78 -3.68 16.50
C TYR A 91 -8.76 -4.83 16.78
N LYS A 92 -9.78 -4.53 17.59
CA LYS A 92 -10.99 -5.35 17.74
C LYS A 92 -12.17 -4.65 17.06
N LEU A 93 -13.12 -5.42 16.56
CA LEU A 93 -14.38 -4.91 16.05
C LEU A 93 -15.40 -4.83 17.19
N LEU A 94 -15.85 -3.62 17.54
CA LEU A 94 -16.92 -3.41 18.50
C LEU A 94 -18.20 -3.00 17.78
N ALA A 95 -19.33 -3.62 18.12
CA ALA A 95 -20.62 -3.29 17.51
C ALA A 95 -21.27 -2.09 18.21
N ASP A 96 -21.82 -1.18 17.41
CA ASP A 96 -22.76 -0.10 17.71
C ASP A 96 -22.29 0.99 18.69
N LYS A 97 -21.22 0.75 19.45
CA LYS A 97 -20.57 1.74 20.33
C LYS A 97 -19.06 1.79 20.09
N PRO A 98 -18.47 2.99 19.96
CA PRO A 98 -17.02 3.13 19.86
C PRO A 98 -16.34 2.79 21.19
N GLY A 99 -15.19 2.12 21.11
CA GLY A 99 -14.27 2.02 22.24
C GLY A 99 -13.22 3.14 22.22
N ALA A 100 -11.99 2.80 22.59
CA ALA A 100 -10.83 3.69 22.53
C ALA A 100 -10.68 4.38 21.15
N ALA A 101 -10.25 5.63 21.17
CA ALA A 101 -9.89 6.37 19.96
C ALA A 101 -8.42 6.15 19.60
N TRP A 102 -8.10 6.38 18.33
CA TRP A 102 -6.74 6.56 17.86
C TRP A 102 -6.31 8.01 18.12
N GLN A 103 -5.20 8.19 18.81
CA GLN A 103 -4.68 9.51 19.15
C GLN A 103 -3.87 10.09 17.98
N VAL A 104 -4.26 11.28 17.53
CA VAL A 104 -3.52 12.07 16.54
C VAL A 104 -2.83 13.19 17.29
N TYR A 105 -1.50 13.11 17.41
CA TYR A 105 -0.73 14.05 18.23
C TYR A 105 -0.34 15.34 17.50
N PHE A 106 -0.25 15.30 16.17
CA PHE A 106 0.27 16.40 15.37
C PHE A 106 -0.71 16.79 14.27
N THR A 107 -0.71 18.07 13.92
CA THR A 107 -1.42 18.55 12.73
C THR A 107 -0.46 18.53 11.55
N GLU A 108 -0.76 17.71 10.56
CA GLU A 108 0.03 17.58 9.33
C GLU A 108 -0.90 17.34 8.14
N ASP A 109 -0.49 17.81 6.96
CA ASP A 109 -1.31 17.73 5.75
C ASP A 109 -1.24 16.36 5.06
N LEU A 110 -0.19 15.59 5.35
CA LEU A 110 0.14 14.35 4.63
C LEU A 110 0.10 13.12 5.55
N TYR A 111 -1.05 12.82 6.16
CA TYR A 111 -1.24 11.52 6.82
C TYR A 111 -1.59 10.44 5.81
N ARG A 112 -1.01 9.25 5.99
CA ARG A 112 -1.54 8.00 5.42
C ARG A 112 -1.99 7.08 6.55
N VAL A 113 -3.19 6.55 6.46
CA VAL A 113 -3.72 5.53 7.39
C VAL A 113 -4.16 4.33 6.59
N PHE A 114 -3.71 3.16 6.99
CA PHE A 114 -3.98 1.88 6.34
C PHE A 114 -4.74 0.98 7.30
N VAL A 115 -5.76 0.31 6.79
CA VAL A 115 -6.53 -0.70 7.50
C VAL A 115 -6.33 -2.03 6.77
N ASP A 116 -5.57 -2.94 7.37
CA ASP A 116 -5.38 -4.32 6.89
C ASP A 116 -6.43 -5.20 7.59
N THR A 117 -7.47 -5.57 6.85
CA THR A 117 -8.62 -6.34 7.35
C THR A 117 -8.30 -7.82 7.56
N GLN A 118 -7.29 -8.34 6.86
CA GLN A 118 -6.84 -9.73 7.00
C GLN A 118 -6.03 -9.90 8.28
N LYS A 119 -5.18 -8.91 8.60
CA LYS A 119 -4.38 -8.90 9.83
C LYS A 119 -5.08 -8.25 11.01
N SER A 120 -6.20 -7.57 10.81
CA SER A 120 -6.85 -6.75 11.83
C SER A 120 -5.92 -5.66 12.36
N GLU A 121 -5.19 -4.98 11.48
CA GLU A 121 -4.21 -3.96 11.85
C GLU A 121 -4.56 -2.60 11.27
N VAL A 122 -4.30 -1.56 12.07
CA VAL A 122 -4.22 -0.19 11.60
C VAL A 122 -2.76 0.24 11.64
N ARG A 123 -2.28 0.80 10.54
CA ARG A 123 -0.97 1.45 10.44
C ARG A 123 -1.20 2.89 10.03
N GLY A 124 -0.51 3.83 10.65
CA GLY A 124 -0.56 5.23 10.24
C GLY A 124 0.82 5.86 10.22
N GLU A 125 1.00 6.83 9.34
CA GLU A 125 2.26 7.55 9.17
C GLU A 125 2.01 9.00 8.77
N ILE A 126 2.94 9.87 9.16
CA ILE A 126 3.09 11.19 8.55
C ILE A 126 4.02 11.00 7.36
N PHE A 127 3.46 11.07 6.16
CA PHE A 127 4.18 10.90 4.93
C PHE A 127 5.06 12.12 4.64
N ARG A 128 6.29 11.86 4.21
CA ARG A 128 7.18 12.87 3.64
C ARG A 128 7.36 12.56 2.16
N PRO A 129 7.16 13.55 1.26
CA PRO A 129 7.36 13.35 -0.17
C PRO A 129 8.73 12.72 -0.47
N TRP A 130 8.76 11.84 -1.47
CA TRP A 130 10.03 11.24 -1.90
C TRP A 130 10.88 12.28 -2.61
N GLY A 131 12.20 12.12 -2.57
CA GLY A 131 13.14 12.98 -3.30
C GLY A 131 13.51 12.46 -4.68
N GLU A 132 13.12 11.23 -4.98
CA GLU A 132 13.49 10.52 -6.21
C GLU A 132 12.48 9.39 -6.49
N LEU A 133 12.30 9.08 -7.77
CA LEU A 133 11.49 7.96 -8.25
C LEU A 133 12.06 7.49 -9.58
N PHE A 134 12.13 6.18 -9.78
CA PHE A 134 12.74 5.56 -10.94
C PHE A 134 11.90 4.41 -11.49
N ILE A 135 12.07 4.14 -12.78
CA ILE A 135 11.59 2.94 -13.44
C ILE A 135 12.77 2.10 -13.91
N GLY A 136 12.68 0.79 -13.69
CA GLY A 136 13.70 -0.17 -14.12
C GLY A 136 13.11 -1.56 -14.30
N GLY A 137 13.74 -2.35 -15.16
CA GLY A 137 13.34 -3.72 -15.46
C GLY A 137 13.61 -4.11 -16.91
N GLY A 138 13.25 -5.34 -17.26
CA GLY A 138 13.49 -5.92 -18.59
C GLY A 138 12.92 -5.10 -19.73
N THR A 139 11.91 -4.23 -19.50
CA THR A 139 11.36 -3.37 -20.55
C THR A 139 12.12 -2.06 -20.79
N THR A 140 13.16 -1.80 -20.00
CA THR A 140 13.94 -0.56 -20.02
C THR A 140 15.37 -0.81 -20.51
N GLU A 141 16.03 0.22 -21.05
CA GLU A 141 17.35 0.11 -21.69
C GLU A 141 18.46 -0.49 -20.80
N LYS A 142 18.35 -0.37 -19.48
CA LYS A 142 19.32 -0.87 -18.51
C LYS A 142 18.86 -2.11 -17.76
N GLY A 143 17.73 -2.70 -18.16
CA GLY A 143 17.24 -3.94 -17.58
C GLY A 143 17.04 -3.84 -16.07
N TRP A 144 17.48 -4.89 -15.38
CA TRP A 144 17.43 -5.00 -13.91
C TRP A 144 18.67 -4.42 -13.19
N ASP A 145 19.38 -3.48 -13.81
CA ASP A 145 20.47 -2.76 -13.14
C ASP A 145 19.91 -1.63 -12.26
N ASN A 146 19.85 -1.89 -10.95
CA ASN A 146 19.32 -0.93 -9.97
C ASN A 146 20.18 0.30 -9.73
N LYS A 147 21.36 0.41 -10.36
CA LYS A 147 22.20 1.61 -10.33
C LYS A 147 21.98 2.53 -11.52
N HIS A 148 21.26 2.06 -12.55
CA HIS A 148 21.06 2.79 -13.80
C HIS A 148 19.59 2.79 -14.24
N MET A 149 18.65 2.81 -13.28
CA MET A 149 17.23 2.99 -13.55
C MET A 149 16.94 4.40 -14.05
N GLN A 150 15.87 4.56 -14.82
CA GLN A 150 15.51 5.83 -15.45
C GLN A 150 14.69 6.70 -14.49
N PRO A 151 15.02 8.00 -14.32
CA PRO A 151 14.33 8.85 -13.36
C PRO A 151 12.98 9.36 -13.88
N PHE A 152 12.02 9.50 -12.97
CA PHE A 152 10.84 10.34 -13.18
C PHE A 152 11.20 11.81 -12.93
N ILE A 153 10.38 12.71 -13.49
CA ILE A 153 10.41 14.15 -13.22
C ILE A 153 9.36 14.45 -12.15
N GLN A 154 9.77 15.09 -11.06
CA GLN A 154 8.85 15.57 -10.04
C GLN A 154 8.03 16.75 -10.56
N SER A 155 6.74 16.79 -10.23
CA SER A 155 5.90 17.96 -10.50
C SER A 155 6.38 19.16 -9.68
N ALA A 156 6.43 20.34 -10.32
CA ALA A 156 6.72 21.60 -9.63
C ALA A 156 5.55 22.08 -8.73
N ASP A 157 4.33 21.63 -9.03
CA ASP A 157 3.11 22.06 -8.33
C ASP A 157 2.72 21.11 -7.18
N ASP A 158 3.15 19.84 -7.23
CA ASP A 158 2.86 18.83 -6.21
C ASP A 158 4.06 17.88 -6.03
N PRO A 159 4.82 17.95 -4.92
CA PRO A 159 6.00 17.11 -4.71
C PRO A 159 5.66 15.61 -4.55
N CYS A 160 4.40 15.25 -4.42
CA CYS A 160 3.95 13.85 -4.39
C CYS A 160 3.69 13.28 -5.78
N VAL A 161 3.67 14.11 -6.84
CA VAL A 161 3.37 13.69 -8.21
C VAL A 161 4.64 13.63 -9.05
N TRP A 162 4.78 12.55 -9.80
CA TRP A 162 5.94 12.24 -10.62
C TRP A 162 5.49 11.80 -12.02
N THR A 163 6.22 12.23 -13.05
CA THR A 163 5.95 11.83 -14.43
C THR A 163 7.18 11.26 -15.09
N TRP A 164 7.03 10.12 -15.78
CA TRP A 164 8.05 9.56 -16.66
C TRP A 164 7.48 9.44 -18.07
N THR A 165 8.30 9.69 -19.08
CA THR A 165 7.94 9.48 -20.48
C THR A 165 9.10 8.82 -21.19
N GLY A 166 8.85 7.67 -21.81
CA GLY A 166 9.89 6.90 -22.49
C GLY A 166 9.32 5.70 -23.20
N GLU A 167 10.22 4.92 -23.81
CA GLU A 167 9.88 3.67 -24.48
C GLU A 167 9.90 2.51 -23.48
N LEU A 168 8.88 1.65 -23.56
CA LEU A 168 8.87 0.34 -22.92
C LEU A 168 8.78 -0.69 -24.03
N ARG A 169 9.73 -1.62 -24.09
CA ARG A 169 9.70 -2.75 -25.04
C ARG A 169 10.43 -3.96 -24.46
N PRO A 170 10.10 -5.20 -24.87
CA PRO A 170 10.83 -6.35 -24.37
C PRO A 170 12.30 -6.39 -24.83
N HIS A 171 13.22 -6.66 -23.90
CA HIS A 171 14.65 -6.85 -24.17
C HIS A 171 15.07 -8.28 -23.82
N THR A 172 15.18 -9.17 -24.82
CA THR A 172 15.37 -10.62 -24.63
C THR A 172 16.72 -10.99 -24.01
N GLU A 173 17.67 -10.08 -23.98
CA GLU A 173 18.94 -10.20 -23.28
C GLU A 173 18.81 -10.14 -21.74
N PHE A 174 17.70 -9.59 -21.23
CA PHE A 174 17.42 -9.49 -19.80
C PHE A 174 16.48 -10.61 -19.32
N LYS A 175 16.60 -10.97 -18.04
CA LYS A 175 15.57 -11.77 -17.36
C LYS A 175 14.24 -11.00 -17.35
N GLU A 176 13.10 -11.69 -17.31
CA GLU A 176 11.77 -11.06 -17.28
C GLU A 176 11.68 -9.89 -18.29
N PRO A 177 11.95 -10.15 -19.58
CA PRO A 177 12.25 -9.13 -20.60
C PRO A 177 11.09 -8.16 -20.81
N ASP A 178 9.88 -8.55 -20.46
CA ASP A 178 8.65 -7.80 -20.61
C ASP A 178 8.12 -7.23 -19.28
N ALA A 179 8.91 -7.26 -18.19
CA ALA A 179 8.48 -6.76 -16.89
C ALA A 179 9.30 -5.58 -16.37
N PHE A 180 8.69 -4.76 -15.51
CA PHE A 180 9.36 -3.65 -14.82
C PHE A 180 8.82 -3.35 -13.42
N LYS A 181 9.55 -2.48 -12.71
CA LYS A 181 9.23 -1.97 -11.38
C LYS A 181 9.41 -0.45 -11.31
N ILE A 182 8.84 0.11 -10.25
CA ILE A 182 9.02 1.50 -9.86
C ILE A 182 9.64 1.54 -8.45
N GLU A 183 10.77 2.24 -8.32
CA GLU A 183 11.57 2.30 -7.09
C GLU A 183 11.79 3.76 -6.67
N GLY A 184 11.76 4.02 -5.36
CA GLY A 184 11.99 5.34 -4.79
C GLY A 184 13.46 5.63 -4.45
N GLN A 185 14.39 4.87 -5.01
CA GLN A 185 15.85 5.03 -4.89
C GLN A 185 16.59 4.13 -5.90
N LEU A 186 17.86 4.44 -6.23
CA LEU A 186 18.75 3.59 -7.05
C LEU A 186 19.29 2.36 -6.27
N LYS A 187 18.36 1.57 -5.75
CA LYS A 187 18.57 0.30 -5.06
C LYS A 187 17.22 -0.40 -4.90
N TRP A 188 17.21 -1.73 -4.93
CA TRP A 188 16.01 -2.51 -4.57
C TRP A 188 15.62 -2.31 -3.10
N GLY A 189 14.48 -1.67 -2.88
CA GLY A 189 13.97 -1.39 -1.55
C GLY A 189 14.82 -0.40 -0.75
N PRO A 190 14.26 0.17 0.34
CA PRO A 190 12.96 -0.14 0.94
C PRO A 190 11.77 0.64 0.36
N LYS A 191 11.99 1.60 -0.55
CA LYS A 191 10.92 2.38 -1.19
C LYS A 191 10.55 1.75 -2.53
N GLN A 192 9.54 0.89 -2.55
CA GLN A 192 9.14 0.16 -3.75
C GLN A 192 7.64 0.33 -3.98
N LEU A 193 7.24 0.51 -5.25
CA LEU A 193 5.85 0.56 -5.65
C LEU A 193 5.55 -0.63 -6.53
N HIS A 194 4.52 -1.38 -6.17
CA HIS A 194 4.10 -2.60 -6.86
C HIS A 194 2.63 -2.52 -7.26
N PRO A 195 2.23 -3.24 -8.32
CA PRO A 195 0.82 -3.57 -8.52
C PRO A 195 0.36 -4.59 -7.46
N PHE A 196 -0.95 -4.63 -7.21
CA PHE A 196 -1.54 -5.58 -6.26
C PHE A 196 -1.50 -7.04 -6.74
N LYS A 197 -1.34 -7.26 -8.05
CA LYS A 197 -1.28 -8.59 -8.67
C LYS A 197 -0.02 -8.71 -9.52
N PRO A 198 0.59 -9.91 -9.60
CA PRO A 198 1.66 -10.14 -10.56
C PRO A 198 1.11 -9.99 -11.98
N HIS A 199 1.98 -9.59 -12.92
CA HIS A 199 1.64 -9.45 -14.34
C HIS A 199 0.51 -8.45 -14.63
N ALA A 200 0.33 -7.46 -13.76
CA ALA A 200 -0.67 -6.42 -14.01
C ALA A 200 -0.31 -5.61 -15.25
N ASP A 201 -1.32 -5.30 -16.07
CA ASP A 201 -1.15 -4.34 -17.16
C ASP A 201 -1.04 -2.93 -16.56
N VAL A 202 -0.02 -2.19 -16.98
CA VAL A 202 0.22 -0.82 -16.54
C VAL A 202 -0.91 0.13 -16.99
N LEU A 203 -1.54 -0.14 -18.14
CA LEU A 203 -2.66 0.66 -18.67
C LEU A 203 -3.95 0.49 -17.85
N GLU A 204 -4.10 -0.61 -17.14
CA GLU A 204 -5.25 -0.90 -16.28
C GLU A 204 -4.97 -0.58 -14.80
N THR A 205 -3.72 -0.28 -14.45
CA THR A 205 -3.33 -0.03 -13.06
C THR A 205 -3.65 1.41 -12.64
N THR A 206 -4.48 1.56 -11.61
CA THR A 206 -4.83 2.87 -11.03
C THR A 206 -4.37 3.04 -9.58
N GLN A 207 -4.22 1.93 -8.84
CA GLN A 207 -3.81 1.90 -7.44
C GLN A 207 -2.52 1.10 -7.25
N LEU A 208 -1.68 1.59 -6.35
CA LEU A 208 -0.39 1.01 -6.00
C LEU A 208 -0.39 0.51 -4.56
N GLN A 209 0.50 -0.44 -4.28
CA GLN A 209 0.94 -0.75 -2.92
C GLN A 209 2.40 -0.37 -2.75
N GLN A 210 2.76 0.07 -1.54
CA GLN A 210 4.15 0.32 -1.17
C GLN A 210 4.70 -0.91 -0.44
N GLY A 211 5.77 -1.50 -0.96
CA GLY A 211 6.27 -2.80 -0.49
C GLY A 211 5.28 -3.94 -0.77
N GLY A 212 5.23 -4.94 0.10
CA GLY A 212 4.38 -6.12 -0.08
C GLY A 212 5.06 -7.22 -0.90
N ALA A 213 4.27 -7.98 -1.66
CA ALA A 213 4.80 -8.99 -2.58
C ALA A 213 5.54 -8.33 -3.75
N ASP A 214 6.59 -9.00 -4.25
CA ASP A 214 7.44 -8.50 -5.35
C ASP A 214 6.77 -8.59 -6.74
N ASN A 215 5.54 -8.10 -6.83
CA ASN A 215 4.77 -8.09 -8.06
C ASN A 215 5.37 -7.08 -9.04
N LYS A 216 5.31 -7.41 -10.32
CA LYS A 216 5.81 -6.57 -11.42
C LYS A 216 4.69 -6.31 -12.39
N TRP A 217 4.77 -5.17 -13.07
CA TRP A 217 3.98 -4.97 -14.28
C TRP A 217 4.56 -5.82 -15.39
N GLN A 218 3.69 -6.37 -16.24
CA GLN A 218 4.08 -7.03 -17.48
C GLN A 218 3.52 -6.22 -18.64
N LEU A 219 4.39 -5.90 -19.58
CA LEU A 219 4.07 -5.04 -20.72
C LEU A 219 3.24 -5.80 -21.73
N SER A 220 1.99 -5.38 -21.92
CA SER A 220 1.07 -5.95 -22.91
C SER A 220 1.31 -5.44 -24.32
N ARG A 221 1.83 -4.21 -24.45
CA ARG A 221 2.06 -3.54 -25.73
C ARG A 221 3.41 -2.78 -25.73
N PRO A 222 4.32 -3.06 -26.67
CA PRO A 222 5.52 -2.25 -26.84
C PRO A 222 5.19 -0.85 -27.35
N GLY A 223 5.96 0.16 -26.94
CA GLY A 223 5.88 1.51 -27.48
C GLY A 223 6.22 2.58 -26.45
N ARG A 224 5.81 3.81 -26.73
CA ARG A 224 6.08 4.98 -25.89
C ARG A 224 4.94 5.22 -24.92
N TYR A 225 5.27 5.49 -23.67
CA TYR A 225 4.32 5.69 -22.58
C TYR A 225 4.57 7.01 -21.85
N ARG A 226 3.52 7.58 -21.27
CA ARG A 226 3.61 8.51 -20.14
C ARG A 226 3.05 7.85 -18.90
N LEU A 227 3.84 7.77 -17.84
CA LEU A 227 3.41 7.31 -16.53
C LEU A 227 3.33 8.49 -15.57
N THR A 228 2.22 8.64 -14.87
CA THR A 228 2.05 9.62 -13.80
C THR A 228 1.77 8.90 -12.49
N VAL A 229 2.56 9.14 -11.47
CA VAL A 229 2.51 8.44 -10.17
C VAL A 229 2.31 9.46 -9.06
N ASN A 230 1.36 9.19 -8.15
CA ASN A 230 1.22 9.93 -6.90
C ASN A 230 1.67 9.04 -5.73
N VAL A 231 2.83 9.34 -5.14
CA VAL A 231 3.44 8.53 -4.07
C VAL A 231 2.73 8.67 -2.71
N PHE A 232 1.99 9.76 -2.52
CA PHE A 232 1.21 9.99 -1.31
C PHE A 232 -0.11 9.22 -1.33
N LYS A 233 -0.85 9.32 -2.43
CA LYS A 233 -2.14 8.62 -2.63
C LYS A 233 -1.95 7.14 -3.01
N LEU A 234 -0.73 6.75 -3.40
CA LEU A 234 -0.41 5.44 -3.95
C LEU A 234 -1.32 5.12 -5.14
N THR A 235 -1.29 6.00 -6.13
CA THR A 235 -2.04 5.87 -7.38
C THR A 235 -1.13 6.09 -8.58
N MET A 236 -1.54 5.59 -9.73
CA MET A 236 -0.87 5.88 -10.99
C MET A 236 -1.85 5.98 -12.16
N LYS A 237 -1.36 6.53 -13.26
CA LYS A 237 -2.00 6.51 -14.58
C LYS A 237 -0.93 6.25 -15.62
N ALA A 238 -1.22 5.36 -16.56
CA ALA A 238 -0.42 5.18 -17.76
C ALA A 238 -1.18 5.65 -18.99
N GLU A 239 -0.46 6.27 -19.93
CA GLU A 239 -0.96 6.72 -21.22
C GLU A 239 -0.08 6.13 -22.31
N PHE A 240 -0.67 5.36 -23.23
CA PHE A 240 0.03 4.89 -24.42
C PHE A 240 0.08 6.02 -25.46
N LEU A 241 1.28 6.36 -25.93
CA LEU A 241 1.52 7.50 -26.81
C LEU A 241 1.76 7.11 -28.27
N GLY A 242 1.97 5.83 -28.56
CA GLY A 242 2.27 5.33 -29.90
C GLY A 242 3.43 4.34 -29.91
N GLU A 243 3.63 3.71 -31.07
CA GLU A 243 4.79 2.86 -31.37
C GLU A 243 5.96 3.70 -31.86
#